data_AF-A0A9D1LVB2-F1
#
_entry.id   AF-A0A9D1LVB2-F1
#
_cell.length_a   1.000
_cell.length_b   1.000
_cell.length_c   1.000
_cell.angle_alpha   90.00
_cell.angle_beta   90.00
_cell.angle_gamma   90.00
#
_symmetry.space_group_name_H-M   'P 1'
#
loop_
_entity.id
_entity.type
_entity.pdbx_description
1 polymer ?
#
loop_
_entity_poly.entity_id
_entity_poly.type
_entity_poly.pdbx_seq_one_letter_code
_entity_poly.pdbx_strand_id
1 'polypeptide(L)'
;MYSDVIKKGVEKTPHRSLLKALGLTDEEIQRPLIGVVNAKNEIVPGHMHLDKITEAVKAGVRVAGGTPIEFPAIGVCDGLAMGHAGMKYSLATRELIADSIEAMALAHGLDALVLIPSCDKIVPGMMMAAARLNKPAILVSGGPMLSVSVKGQFRDYNSAYEAVGAYKAGTIGDAELLELENNACPTCGSCSGMFTANSMNCLSEVLGLALPGNGTIPAVYSERIRLAKETGMQIMKLLEQDIKPSDILTSDAFYNALRVDMALGCSTNSMLHLPAIAHEAHVPLSLEMANDISKVTPNICHLAPAGAHHVQDLYAAGGIMAVMNELSKKDLIKLDMITVTGKTVGENINGHPVLDYDVIRPVGNPYSETGGIAVLKGNLAVDGSVVKRSAVAPEMLKHTGPAKVYDSEDDAIAAIYAGEIVKGDVVVIRYEGPKGGPGMREMLSPTSAICGMGLDKDVALITDGRFSGATRGAAIGHVSPEAMEGGPIAFIKTGDMIEIDIDNCILNVLVSDKELERRKIGWKPNEPRIKTGYLKRYSKMVSSAMQGAVMLDD
;
A
#
# COMPACT_ATOMS: atom_id res chain seq x y z
N MET A 1 17.21 -24.12 17.88
CA MET A 1 15.95 -23.66 17.24
C MET A 1 15.15 -22.91 18.29
N TYR A 2 14.43 -21.85 17.93
CA TYR A 2 13.52 -21.15 18.87
C TYR A 2 12.45 -22.11 19.38
N SER A 3 11.95 -22.99 18.53
CA SER A 3 10.91 -23.96 18.89
C SER A 3 11.36 -25.02 19.90
N ASP A 4 12.65 -25.13 20.20
CA ASP A 4 13.15 -26.04 21.24
C ASP A 4 12.54 -25.73 22.62
N VAL A 5 12.13 -24.48 22.87
CA VAL A 5 11.46 -24.05 24.12
C VAL A 5 10.13 -24.77 24.39
N ILE A 6 9.50 -25.37 23.38
CA ILE A 6 8.29 -26.18 23.54
C ILE A 6 8.48 -27.66 23.14
N LYS A 7 9.70 -28.06 22.72
CA LYS A 7 9.95 -29.41 22.15
C LYS A 7 11.00 -30.21 22.91
N LYS A 8 12.03 -29.59 23.50
CA LYS A 8 13.16 -30.30 24.11
C LYS A 8 13.12 -30.32 25.64
N GLY A 9 13.53 -31.44 26.24
CA GLY A 9 13.60 -31.63 27.68
C GLY A 9 12.35 -32.28 28.28
N VAL A 10 12.51 -32.91 29.45
CA VAL A 10 11.43 -33.63 30.15
C VAL A 10 10.27 -32.70 30.50
N GLU A 11 10.57 -31.46 30.91
CA GLU A 11 9.57 -30.44 31.26
C GLU A 11 8.66 -30.03 30.09
N LYS A 12 9.06 -30.32 28.84
CA LYS A 12 8.25 -30.04 27.65
C LYS A 12 7.34 -31.20 27.26
N THR A 13 7.19 -32.21 28.11
CA THR A 13 6.23 -33.31 27.92
C THR A 13 4.79 -32.82 27.74
N PRO A 14 4.28 -31.85 28.54
CA PRO A 14 2.93 -31.31 28.30
C PRO A 14 2.79 -30.67 26.92
N HIS A 15 3.80 -29.91 26.49
CA HIS A 15 3.81 -29.22 25.20
C HIS A 15 3.84 -30.23 24.04
N ARG A 16 4.74 -31.23 24.09
CA ARG A 16 4.78 -32.33 23.11
C ARG A 16 3.49 -33.12 23.08
N SER A 17 2.80 -33.30 24.20
CA SER A 17 1.50 -33.98 24.22
C SER A 17 0.43 -33.20 23.44
N LEU A 18 0.43 -31.86 23.53
CA LEU A 18 -0.42 -31.00 22.71
C LEU A 18 -0.02 -31.04 21.23
N LEU A 19 1.28 -30.99 20.92
CA LEU A 19 1.77 -31.13 19.54
C LEU A 19 1.36 -32.48 18.91
N LYS A 20 1.41 -33.57 19.69
CA LYS A 20 0.90 -34.88 19.26
C LYS A 20 -0.62 -34.90 19.08
N ALA A 21 -1.36 -34.16 19.90
CA ALA A 21 -2.81 -34.01 19.75
C ALA A 21 -3.19 -33.26 18.46
N LEU A 22 -2.29 -32.44 17.90
CA LEU A 22 -2.44 -31.85 16.56
C LEU A 22 -2.18 -32.84 15.42
N GLY A 23 -1.79 -34.09 15.73
CA GLY A 23 -1.46 -35.12 14.76
C GLY A 23 0.01 -35.15 14.33
N LEU A 24 0.90 -34.39 14.99
CA LEU A 24 2.32 -34.37 14.64
C LEU A 24 3.04 -35.62 15.14
N THR A 25 3.86 -36.20 14.27
CA THR A 25 4.79 -37.29 14.59
C THR A 25 6.00 -36.79 15.39
N ASP A 26 6.76 -37.70 16.00
CA ASP A 26 8.01 -37.34 16.68
C ASP A 26 9.05 -36.73 15.71
N GLU A 27 9.05 -37.17 14.45
CA GLU A 27 9.92 -36.61 13.42
C GLU A 27 9.56 -35.15 13.12
N GLU A 28 8.27 -34.86 12.93
CA GLU A 28 7.79 -33.49 12.70
C GLU A 28 8.03 -32.57 13.90
N ILE A 29 7.90 -33.09 15.13
CA ILE A 29 8.20 -32.32 16.35
C ILE A 29 9.71 -32.00 16.44
N GLN A 30 10.59 -32.87 15.95
CA GLN A 30 12.03 -32.63 15.98
C GLN A 30 12.48 -31.57 14.95
N ARG A 31 11.79 -31.48 13.82
CA ARG A 31 12.05 -30.49 12.76
C ARG A 31 11.72 -29.05 13.18
N PRO A 32 12.27 -28.02 12.51
CA PRO A 32 11.88 -26.64 12.75
C PRO A 32 10.38 -26.40 12.54
N LEU A 33 9.75 -25.61 13.41
CA LEU A 33 8.35 -25.22 13.29
C LEU A 33 8.26 -23.93 12.48
N ILE A 34 7.68 -24.00 11.29
CA ILE A 34 7.56 -22.88 10.36
C ILE A 34 6.14 -22.34 10.42
N GLY A 35 5.96 -21.11 10.87
CA GLY A 35 4.66 -20.45 10.84
C GLY A 35 4.24 -20.15 9.41
N VAL A 36 3.07 -20.61 8.99
CA VAL A 36 2.49 -20.27 7.69
C VAL A 36 1.28 -19.38 7.93
N VAL A 37 1.47 -18.07 7.77
CA VAL A 37 0.46 -17.07 8.10
C VAL A 37 -0.44 -16.86 6.90
N ASN A 38 -1.72 -17.22 7.03
CA ASN A 38 -2.68 -17.23 5.94
C ASN A 38 -3.78 -16.17 6.14
N ALA A 39 -3.92 -15.24 5.20
CA ALA A 39 -4.99 -14.24 5.21
C ALA A 39 -6.29 -14.69 4.49
N LYS A 40 -6.45 -15.98 4.16
CA LYS A 40 -7.64 -16.51 3.46
C LYS A 40 -8.92 -16.07 4.14
N ASN A 41 -9.83 -15.54 3.34
CA ASN A 41 -11.21 -15.29 3.72
C ASN A 41 -12.10 -15.30 2.48
N GLU A 42 -13.41 -15.28 2.68
CA GLU A 42 -14.40 -15.44 1.61
C GLU A 42 -15.08 -14.14 1.18
N ILE A 43 -14.79 -13.05 1.90
CA ILE A 43 -15.37 -11.73 1.60
C ILE A 43 -14.40 -10.86 0.79
N VAL A 44 -13.09 -11.09 0.89
CA VAL A 44 -12.04 -10.37 0.16
C VAL A 44 -11.67 -11.18 -1.10
N PRO A 45 -12.00 -10.73 -2.32
CA PRO A 45 -11.72 -11.48 -3.56
C PRO A 45 -10.24 -11.82 -3.78
N GLY A 46 -9.34 -10.97 -3.29
CA GLY A 46 -7.90 -11.22 -3.33
C GLY A 46 -7.41 -12.31 -2.37
N HIS A 47 -8.27 -12.76 -1.45
CA HIS A 47 -7.92 -13.75 -0.44
C HIS A 47 -8.59 -15.11 -0.65
N MET A 48 -9.52 -15.21 -1.60
CA MET A 48 -10.36 -16.41 -1.74
C MET A 48 -9.60 -17.68 -2.10
N HIS A 49 -8.45 -17.56 -2.78
CA HIS A 49 -7.62 -18.69 -3.23
C HIS A 49 -6.36 -18.91 -2.38
N LEU A 50 -6.19 -18.16 -1.29
CA LEU A 50 -4.97 -18.25 -0.48
C LEU A 50 -4.84 -19.60 0.23
N ASP A 51 -5.93 -20.35 0.44
CA ASP A 51 -5.88 -21.74 0.88
C ASP A 51 -5.00 -22.62 -0.04
N LYS A 52 -5.12 -22.44 -1.36
CA LYS A 52 -4.30 -23.16 -2.34
C LYS A 52 -2.84 -22.72 -2.31
N ILE A 53 -2.59 -21.43 -2.10
CA ILE A 53 -1.24 -20.88 -1.93
C ILE A 53 -0.60 -21.43 -0.66
N THR A 54 -1.35 -21.47 0.44
CA THR A 54 -0.93 -22.01 1.72
C THR A 54 -0.61 -23.50 1.63
N GLU A 55 -1.43 -24.31 0.97
CA GLU A 55 -1.10 -25.72 0.77
C GLU A 55 0.16 -25.92 -0.09
N ALA A 56 0.36 -25.08 -1.10
CA ALA A 56 1.57 -25.09 -1.90
C ALA A 56 2.83 -24.73 -1.07
N VAL A 57 2.75 -23.68 -0.25
CA VAL A 57 3.82 -23.32 0.71
C VAL A 57 4.10 -24.46 1.68
N LYS A 58 3.07 -25.03 2.30
CA LYS A 58 3.19 -26.14 3.26
C LYS A 58 3.86 -27.35 2.60
N ALA A 59 3.53 -27.66 1.34
CA ALA A 59 4.20 -28.70 0.59
C ALA A 59 5.70 -28.42 0.40
N GLY A 60 6.06 -27.17 0.03
CA GLY A 60 7.46 -26.75 -0.07
C GLY A 60 8.23 -26.90 1.24
N VAL A 61 7.65 -26.45 2.35
CA VAL A 61 8.24 -26.56 3.70
C VAL A 61 8.48 -28.02 4.08
N ARG A 62 7.49 -28.91 3.88
CA ARG A 62 7.60 -30.33 4.22
C ARG A 62 8.70 -31.03 3.44
N VAL A 63 8.78 -30.78 2.13
CA VAL A 63 9.80 -31.37 1.24
C VAL A 63 11.19 -30.88 1.61
N ALA A 64 11.32 -29.65 2.10
CA ALA A 64 12.57 -29.06 2.58
C ALA A 64 12.89 -29.39 4.06
N GLY A 65 12.14 -30.30 4.71
CA GLY A 65 12.47 -30.79 6.04
C GLY A 65 11.97 -29.95 7.22
N GLY A 66 11.06 -29.00 6.99
CA GLY A 66 10.36 -28.26 8.05
C GLY A 66 9.00 -28.87 8.40
N THR A 67 8.42 -28.40 9.51
CA THR A 67 7.05 -28.71 9.93
C THR A 67 6.21 -27.44 9.85
N PRO A 68 5.31 -27.30 8.86
CA PRO A 68 4.52 -26.09 8.73
C PRO A 68 3.35 -26.07 9.73
N ILE A 69 3.21 -24.95 10.45
CA ILE A 69 2.11 -24.67 11.37
C ILE A 69 1.33 -23.49 10.81
N GLU A 70 0.17 -23.77 10.24
CA GLU A 70 -0.70 -22.75 9.67
C GLU A 70 -1.51 -22.03 10.76
N PHE A 71 -1.61 -20.72 10.66
CA PHE A 71 -2.55 -19.94 11.46
C PHE A 71 -3.06 -18.71 10.69
N PRO A 72 -4.27 -18.21 11.03
CA PRO A 72 -4.90 -17.16 10.24
C PRO A 72 -4.40 -15.75 10.61
N ALA A 73 -4.47 -14.85 9.65
CA ALA A 73 -4.49 -13.39 9.87
C ALA A 73 -5.81 -12.81 9.34
N ILE A 74 -6.29 -11.72 9.94
CA ILE A 74 -7.48 -11.02 9.44
C ILE A 74 -7.17 -10.23 8.15
N GLY A 75 -8.22 -9.88 7.40
CA GLY A 75 -8.09 -8.99 6.24
C GLY A 75 -9.37 -8.21 6.01
N VAL A 76 -9.22 -6.91 5.71
CA VAL A 76 -10.31 -6.04 5.23
C VAL A 76 -10.10 -5.79 3.75
N CYS A 77 -11.17 -5.89 2.96
CA CYS A 77 -11.15 -5.45 1.56
C CYS A 77 -11.44 -3.95 1.52
N ASP A 78 -10.45 -3.15 1.14
CA ASP A 78 -10.64 -1.72 0.94
C ASP A 78 -11.76 -1.44 -0.06
N GLY A 79 -11.81 -2.18 -1.16
CA GLY A 79 -12.86 -2.04 -2.17
C GLY A 79 -14.26 -2.17 -1.59
N LEU A 80 -14.56 -3.25 -0.87
CA LEU A 80 -15.87 -3.42 -0.22
C LEU A 80 -16.08 -2.44 0.93
N ALA A 81 -15.02 -1.95 1.57
CA ALA A 81 -15.12 -1.02 2.68
C ALA A 81 -15.38 0.44 2.26
N MET A 82 -15.13 0.78 0.99
CA MET A 82 -15.26 2.12 0.43
C MET A 82 -16.69 2.66 0.52
N GLY A 83 -16.82 3.96 0.75
CA GLY A 83 -18.12 4.66 0.75
C GLY A 83 -18.99 4.42 1.99
N HIS A 84 -18.49 3.74 3.03
CA HIS A 84 -19.23 3.55 4.28
C HIS A 84 -18.31 3.42 5.51
N ALA A 85 -18.89 3.26 6.69
CA ALA A 85 -18.16 3.24 7.98
C ALA A 85 -17.02 2.22 8.07
N GLY A 86 -17.07 1.13 7.31
CA GLY A 86 -16.01 0.11 7.25
C GLY A 86 -14.64 0.66 6.83
N MET A 87 -14.56 1.70 5.99
CA MET A 87 -13.28 2.28 5.54
C MET A 87 -12.42 2.81 6.70
N LYS A 88 -13.05 3.18 7.82
CA LYS A 88 -12.33 3.60 9.04
C LYS A 88 -11.49 2.48 9.66
N TYR A 89 -11.80 1.22 9.35
CA TYR A 89 -11.06 0.06 9.84
C TYR A 89 -9.92 -0.38 8.93
N SER A 90 -9.91 0.04 7.65
CA SER A 90 -8.93 -0.43 6.66
C SER A 90 -7.49 -0.23 7.15
N LEU A 91 -7.00 1.01 7.24
CA LEU A 91 -5.61 1.27 7.63
C LEU A 91 -5.31 0.75 9.03
N ALA A 92 -6.22 0.98 9.98
CA ALA A 92 -6.01 0.59 11.37
C ALA A 92 -5.79 -0.94 11.51
N THR A 93 -6.42 -1.77 10.66
CA THR A 93 -6.19 -3.22 10.72
C THR A 93 -4.76 -3.66 10.35
N ARG A 94 -3.96 -2.81 9.70
CA ARG A 94 -2.53 -3.06 9.46
C ARG A 94 -1.79 -3.39 10.75
N GLU A 95 -2.08 -2.64 11.81
CA GLU A 95 -1.45 -2.80 13.13
C GLU A 95 -1.94 -4.08 13.81
N LEU A 96 -3.25 -4.38 13.74
CA LEU A 96 -3.79 -5.64 14.27
C LEU A 96 -3.15 -6.87 13.62
N ILE A 97 -2.90 -6.81 12.33
CA ILE A 97 -2.22 -7.88 11.59
C ILE A 97 -0.81 -8.04 12.13
N ALA A 98 -0.05 -6.94 12.26
CA ALA A 98 1.30 -6.97 12.81
C ALA A 98 1.33 -7.57 14.23
N ASP A 99 0.50 -7.05 15.14
CA ASP A 99 0.43 -7.46 16.54
C ASP A 99 -0.01 -8.93 16.69
N SER A 100 -0.99 -9.37 15.88
CA SER A 100 -1.49 -10.75 15.95
C SER A 100 -0.45 -11.78 15.51
N ILE A 101 0.33 -11.46 14.48
CA ILE A 101 1.41 -12.33 14.00
C ILE A 101 2.54 -12.37 15.01
N GLU A 102 2.90 -11.23 15.59
CA GLU A 102 3.90 -11.15 16.65
C GLU A 102 3.53 -12.06 17.84
N ALA A 103 2.32 -11.89 18.36
CA ALA A 103 1.82 -12.67 19.50
C ALA A 103 1.85 -14.17 19.21
N MET A 104 1.36 -14.60 18.04
CA MET A 104 1.35 -16.00 17.63
C MET A 104 2.76 -16.57 17.47
N ALA A 105 3.67 -15.83 16.82
CA ALA A 105 5.02 -16.30 16.56
C ALA A 105 5.84 -16.47 17.85
N LEU A 106 5.74 -15.50 18.77
CA LEU A 106 6.47 -15.53 20.04
C LEU A 106 5.88 -16.55 21.02
N ALA A 107 4.55 -16.56 21.21
CA ALA A 107 3.90 -17.45 22.18
C ALA A 107 4.07 -18.94 21.83
N HIS A 108 4.12 -19.26 20.53
CA HIS A 108 4.28 -20.64 20.05
C HIS A 108 5.72 -21.01 19.68
N GLY A 109 6.69 -20.11 19.91
CA GLY A 109 8.12 -20.38 19.69
C GLY A 109 8.46 -20.75 18.25
N LEU A 110 7.83 -20.10 17.26
CA LEU A 110 8.07 -20.43 15.84
C LEU A 110 9.51 -20.05 15.42
N ASP A 111 10.10 -20.86 14.54
CA ASP A 111 11.48 -20.69 14.09
C ASP A 111 11.63 -19.69 12.95
N ALA A 112 10.69 -19.72 12.00
CA ALA A 112 10.65 -18.87 10.82
C ALA A 112 9.20 -18.71 10.34
N LEU A 113 8.97 -17.73 9.44
CA LEU A 113 7.63 -17.40 8.95
C LEU A 113 7.55 -17.37 7.42
N VAL A 114 6.48 -17.93 6.87
CA VAL A 114 6.02 -17.63 5.51
C VAL A 114 4.74 -16.81 5.62
N LEU A 115 4.75 -15.63 5.02
CA LEU A 115 3.68 -14.65 5.09
C LEU A 115 2.91 -14.64 3.78
N ILE A 116 1.59 -14.88 3.84
CA ILE A 116 0.74 -15.02 2.66
C ILE A 116 -0.34 -13.91 2.63
N PRO A 117 0.02 -12.69 2.18
CA PRO A 117 -0.92 -11.59 2.00
C PRO A 117 -1.53 -11.58 0.59
N SER A 118 -2.30 -10.55 0.27
CA SER A 118 -2.57 -10.15 -1.13
C SER A 118 -3.13 -8.74 -1.19
N CYS A 119 -4.21 -8.46 -0.47
CA CYS A 119 -4.92 -7.17 -0.48
C CYS A 119 -4.22 -6.08 0.38
N ASP A 120 -4.63 -4.83 0.13
CA ASP A 120 -4.02 -3.55 0.50
C ASP A 120 -3.22 -3.52 1.81
N LYS A 121 -3.89 -3.50 2.97
CA LYS A 121 -3.25 -3.25 4.27
C LYS A 121 -2.63 -4.50 4.90
N ILE A 122 -2.91 -5.66 4.32
CA ILE A 122 -2.41 -6.96 4.79
C ILE A 122 -0.94 -7.15 4.41
N VAL A 123 -0.56 -6.75 3.19
CA VAL A 123 0.84 -6.81 2.72
C VAL A 123 1.78 -6.05 3.66
N PRO A 124 1.60 -4.74 3.91
CA PRO A 124 2.47 -4.02 4.83
C PRO A 124 2.34 -4.47 6.28
N GLY A 125 1.16 -4.87 6.76
CA GLY A 125 1.00 -5.39 8.13
C GLY A 125 1.82 -6.67 8.38
N MET A 126 1.87 -7.57 7.39
CA MET A 126 2.73 -8.75 7.46
C MET A 126 4.22 -8.39 7.36
N MET A 127 4.61 -7.41 6.53
CA MET A 127 6.00 -6.94 6.44
C MET A 127 6.47 -6.25 7.72
N MET A 128 5.60 -5.48 8.38
CA MET A 128 5.83 -4.92 9.71
C MET A 128 6.08 -6.01 10.74
N ALA A 129 5.24 -7.07 10.77
CA ALA A 129 5.46 -8.22 11.65
C ALA A 129 6.82 -8.90 11.40
N ALA A 130 7.21 -9.06 10.13
CA ALA A 130 8.50 -9.64 9.77
C ALA A 130 9.67 -8.81 10.33
N ALA A 131 9.64 -7.49 10.09
CA ALA A 131 10.63 -6.55 10.58
C ALA A 131 10.73 -6.58 12.12
N ARG A 132 9.59 -6.46 12.82
CA ARG A 132 9.50 -6.45 14.28
C ARG A 132 10.04 -7.73 14.92
N LEU A 133 9.63 -8.89 14.41
CA LEU A 133 10.02 -10.18 14.97
C LEU A 133 11.49 -10.53 14.70
N ASN A 134 12.03 -10.02 13.60
CA ASN A 134 13.37 -10.29 13.10
C ASN A 134 13.75 -11.78 13.11
N LYS A 135 12.80 -12.65 12.77
CA LYS A 135 13.01 -14.08 12.51
C LYS A 135 13.10 -14.29 11.01
N PRO A 136 13.82 -15.32 10.51
CA PRO A 136 13.82 -15.64 9.08
C PRO A 136 12.37 -15.66 8.56
N ALA A 137 12.10 -14.80 7.58
CA ALA A 137 10.75 -14.57 7.07
C ALA A 137 10.79 -14.32 5.56
N ILE A 138 9.79 -14.84 4.87
CA ILE A 138 9.63 -14.66 3.42
C ILE A 138 8.15 -14.45 3.08
N LEU A 139 7.90 -13.61 2.09
CA LEU A 139 6.55 -13.25 1.65
C LEU A 139 6.22 -13.91 0.30
N VAL A 140 4.99 -14.42 0.19
CA VAL A 140 4.39 -14.80 -1.10
C VAL A 140 2.93 -14.38 -1.15
N SER A 141 2.62 -13.45 -2.03
CA SER A 141 1.28 -12.91 -2.23
C SER A 141 0.39 -13.87 -3.02
N GLY A 142 -0.92 -13.65 -2.96
CA GLY A 142 -1.90 -14.30 -3.84
C GLY A 142 -1.77 -13.91 -5.32
N GLY A 143 -1.12 -12.79 -5.65
CA GLY A 143 -1.05 -12.22 -7.00
C GLY A 143 -2.25 -11.35 -7.40
N PRO A 144 -2.09 -10.53 -8.46
CA PRO A 144 -3.15 -9.68 -9.00
C PRO A 144 -4.20 -10.47 -9.78
N MET A 145 -5.42 -9.96 -9.78
CA MET A 145 -6.48 -10.38 -10.70
C MET A 145 -6.16 -9.90 -12.12
N LEU A 146 -6.74 -10.59 -13.11
CA LEU A 146 -6.65 -10.16 -14.50
C LEU A 146 -7.59 -8.98 -14.79
N SER A 147 -7.23 -8.17 -15.78
CA SER A 147 -8.16 -7.26 -16.45
C SER A 147 -8.62 -7.87 -17.78
N VAL A 148 -9.86 -7.60 -18.16
CA VAL A 148 -10.47 -8.08 -19.41
C VAL A 148 -10.80 -6.91 -20.34
N SER A 149 -10.57 -7.10 -21.63
CA SER A 149 -10.96 -6.13 -22.65
C SER A 149 -12.38 -6.40 -23.13
N VAL A 150 -13.26 -5.41 -22.97
CA VAL A 150 -14.61 -5.42 -23.52
C VAL A 150 -14.73 -4.27 -24.52
N LYS A 151 -15.07 -4.58 -25.78
CA LYS A 151 -15.14 -3.61 -26.89
C LYS A 151 -13.86 -2.77 -27.07
N GLY A 152 -12.69 -3.38 -26.82
CA GLY A 152 -11.39 -2.71 -26.95
C GLY A 152 -11.02 -1.81 -25.76
N GLN A 153 -11.80 -1.80 -24.68
CA GLN A 153 -11.48 -1.11 -23.43
C GLN A 153 -11.28 -2.11 -22.31
N PHE A 154 -10.17 -2.00 -21.60
CA PHE A 154 -9.94 -2.79 -20.40
C PHE A 154 -10.88 -2.36 -19.27
N ARG A 155 -11.39 -3.35 -18.54
CA ARG A 155 -12.24 -3.16 -17.37
C ARG A 155 -11.46 -3.48 -16.12
N ASP A 156 -11.61 -2.64 -15.11
CA ASP A 156 -11.04 -2.84 -13.79
C ASP A 156 -11.96 -2.25 -12.71
N TYR A 157 -11.56 -2.39 -11.45
CA TYR A 157 -12.32 -1.88 -10.32
C TYR A 157 -12.59 -0.37 -10.40
N ASN A 158 -11.68 0.41 -10.97
CA ASN A 158 -11.86 1.85 -11.14
C ASN A 158 -12.93 2.17 -12.19
N SER A 159 -12.96 1.38 -13.27
CA SER A 159 -13.99 1.49 -14.32
C SER A 159 -15.41 1.38 -13.75
N ALA A 160 -15.63 0.54 -12.74
CA ALA A 160 -16.93 0.40 -12.07
C ALA A 160 -17.31 1.63 -11.24
N TYR A 161 -16.34 2.33 -10.63
CA TYR A 161 -16.61 3.58 -9.89
C TYR A 161 -16.95 4.74 -10.82
N GLU A 162 -16.20 4.88 -11.90
CA GLU A 162 -16.48 5.88 -12.93
C GLU A 162 -17.87 5.66 -13.55
N ALA A 163 -18.29 4.41 -13.72
CA ALA A 163 -19.62 4.04 -14.19
C ALA A 163 -20.75 4.61 -13.33
N VAL A 164 -20.58 4.65 -11.99
CA VAL A 164 -21.59 5.21 -11.08
C VAL A 164 -21.78 6.71 -11.34
N GLY A 165 -20.69 7.44 -11.55
CA GLY A 165 -20.74 8.86 -11.91
C GLY A 165 -21.43 9.08 -13.26
N ALA A 166 -21.03 8.32 -14.28
CA ALA A 166 -21.61 8.36 -15.62
C ALA A 166 -23.12 8.03 -15.62
N TYR A 167 -23.54 7.02 -14.85
CA TYR A 167 -24.94 6.63 -14.72
C TYR A 167 -25.78 7.75 -14.08
N LYS A 168 -25.28 8.37 -13.01
CA LYS A 168 -25.95 9.52 -12.37
C LYS A 168 -26.01 10.76 -13.28
N ALA A 169 -25.02 10.96 -14.13
CA ALA A 169 -25.01 12.01 -15.14
C ALA A 169 -25.93 11.70 -16.35
N GLY A 170 -26.51 10.50 -16.42
CA GLY A 170 -27.37 10.07 -17.51
C GLY A 170 -26.63 9.76 -18.82
N THR A 171 -25.31 9.55 -18.77
CA THR A 171 -24.49 9.26 -19.96
C THR A 171 -24.41 7.76 -20.30
N ILE A 172 -24.68 6.89 -19.34
CA ILE A 172 -24.82 5.43 -19.53
C ILE A 172 -26.15 4.94 -18.93
N GLY A 173 -26.67 3.82 -19.42
CA GLY A 173 -27.90 3.18 -18.92
C GLY A 173 -27.64 1.87 -18.16
N ASP A 174 -28.72 1.24 -17.68
CA ASP A 174 -28.67 0.01 -16.85
C ASP A 174 -27.84 -1.13 -17.46
N ALA A 175 -27.99 -1.35 -18.77
CA ALA A 175 -27.30 -2.44 -19.46
C ALA A 175 -25.78 -2.26 -19.52
N GLU A 176 -25.32 -1.01 -19.65
CA GLU A 176 -23.90 -0.68 -19.67
C GLU A 176 -23.30 -0.70 -18.26
N LEU A 177 -24.05 -0.21 -17.26
CA LEU A 177 -23.66 -0.31 -15.87
C LEU A 177 -23.49 -1.78 -15.44
N LEU A 178 -24.43 -2.65 -15.80
CA LEU A 178 -24.37 -4.08 -15.52
C LEU A 178 -23.23 -4.79 -16.28
N GLU A 179 -22.89 -4.36 -17.49
CA GLU A 179 -21.71 -4.86 -18.20
C GLU A 179 -20.42 -4.56 -17.42
N LEU A 180 -20.28 -3.32 -16.95
CA LEU A 180 -19.12 -2.88 -16.17
C LEU A 180 -19.02 -3.64 -14.84
N GLU A 181 -20.14 -3.81 -14.13
CA GLU A 181 -20.21 -4.59 -12.90
C GLU A 181 -19.71 -6.04 -13.09
N ASN A 182 -20.18 -6.71 -14.14
CA ASN A 182 -19.84 -8.11 -14.41
C ASN A 182 -18.39 -8.32 -14.89
N ASN A 183 -17.72 -7.28 -15.39
CA ASN A 183 -16.40 -7.41 -16.03
C ASN A 183 -15.26 -6.67 -15.31
N ALA A 184 -15.55 -5.82 -14.32
CA ALA A 184 -14.53 -5.05 -13.59
C ALA A 184 -13.57 -5.91 -12.75
N CYS A 185 -14.03 -7.05 -12.24
CA CYS A 185 -13.25 -7.96 -11.38
C CYS A 185 -13.43 -9.42 -11.84
N PRO A 186 -12.87 -9.83 -12.99
CA PRO A 186 -13.21 -11.08 -13.67
C PRO A 186 -12.58 -12.33 -13.02
N THR A 187 -11.56 -12.17 -12.17
CA THR A 187 -10.88 -13.28 -11.47
C THR A 187 -10.60 -12.94 -10.01
N CYS A 188 -10.20 -13.96 -9.23
CA CYS A 188 -9.61 -13.74 -7.91
C CYS A 188 -8.26 -13.00 -7.99
N GLY A 189 -7.82 -12.42 -6.88
CA GLY A 189 -6.55 -11.69 -6.76
C GLY A 189 -6.70 -10.27 -6.23
N SER A 190 -5.58 -9.59 -5.94
CA SER A 190 -5.60 -8.14 -5.68
C SER A 190 -6.09 -7.38 -6.92
N CYS A 191 -6.47 -6.11 -6.78
CA CYS A 191 -6.91 -5.27 -7.92
C CYS A 191 -5.96 -5.39 -9.12
N SER A 192 -6.43 -5.24 -10.36
CA SER A 192 -5.59 -5.45 -11.56
C SER A 192 -4.60 -4.30 -11.86
N GLY A 193 -4.90 -3.09 -11.40
CA GLY A 193 -4.06 -1.89 -11.59
C GLY A 193 -2.96 -1.72 -10.55
N MET A 194 -2.10 -0.70 -10.71
CA MET A 194 -1.04 -0.35 -9.75
C MET A 194 -1.59 0.48 -8.57
N PHE A 195 -2.55 -0.12 -7.86
CA PHE A 195 -3.06 0.35 -6.56
C PHE A 195 -2.19 -0.17 -5.42
N THR A 196 -2.51 0.18 -4.17
CA THR A 196 -1.65 -0.11 -3.01
C THR A 196 -1.28 -1.58 -2.87
N ALA A 197 -2.23 -2.51 -3.02
CA ALA A 197 -1.96 -3.94 -2.95
C ALA A 197 -0.82 -4.34 -3.89
N ASN A 198 -0.89 -3.94 -5.16
CA ASN A 198 0.14 -4.29 -6.14
C ASN A 198 1.40 -3.48 -5.97
N SER A 199 1.31 -2.20 -5.59
CA SER A 199 2.49 -1.40 -5.22
C SER A 199 3.27 -2.09 -4.10
N MET A 200 2.63 -2.47 -3.01
CA MET A 200 3.29 -3.11 -1.88
C MET A 200 3.77 -4.53 -2.20
N ASN A 201 3.02 -5.32 -2.98
CA ASN A 201 3.48 -6.63 -3.42
C ASN A 201 4.71 -6.52 -4.35
N CYS A 202 4.74 -5.54 -5.26
CA CYS A 202 5.90 -5.27 -6.10
C CYS A 202 7.09 -4.78 -5.27
N LEU A 203 6.86 -3.83 -4.36
CA LEU A 203 7.89 -3.31 -3.46
C LEU A 203 8.42 -4.35 -2.48
N SER A 204 7.67 -5.41 -2.16
CA SER A 204 8.18 -6.53 -1.37
C SER A 204 9.29 -7.32 -2.11
N GLU A 205 9.25 -7.38 -3.44
CA GLU A 205 10.36 -7.92 -4.26
C GLU A 205 11.57 -6.99 -4.20
N VAL A 206 11.34 -5.68 -4.33
CA VAL A 206 12.40 -4.65 -4.35
C VAL A 206 13.12 -4.55 -3.00
N LEU A 207 12.36 -4.60 -1.91
CA LEU A 207 12.90 -4.67 -0.55
C LEU A 207 13.63 -5.98 -0.29
N GLY A 208 13.47 -6.99 -1.15
CA GLY A 208 14.14 -8.27 -1.04
C GLY A 208 13.47 -9.26 -0.09
N LEU A 209 12.21 -9.02 0.33
CA LEU A 209 11.44 -9.91 1.21
C LEU A 209 10.63 -11.00 0.48
N ALA A 210 10.53 -10.90 -0.84
CA ALA A 210 9.79 -11.85 -1.66
C ALA A 210 10.65 -12.34 -2.84
N LEU A 211 10.36 -13.56 -3.31
CA LEU A 211 11.00 -14.11 -4.51
C LEU A 211 10.58 -13.32 -5.77
N PRO A 212 11.43 -13.26 -6.81
CA PRO A 212 11.08 -12.65 -8.08
C PRO A 212 9.75 -13.16 -8.65
N GLY A 213 8.93 -12.23 -9.16
CA GLY A 213 7.60 -12.49 -9.68
C GLY A 213 6.47 -12.40 -8.66
N ASN A 214 6.78 -12.25 -7.36
CA ASN A 214 5.78 -12.18 -6.30
C ASN A 214 4.68 -11.14 -6.50
N GLY A 215 5.02 -9.94 -6.93
CA GLY A 215 4.11 -8.82 -7.15
C GLY A 215 3.41 -8.82 -8.50
N THR A 216 3.90 -9.60 -9.47
CA THR A 216 3.48 -9.47 -10.87
C THR A 216 2.81 -10.72 -11.44
N ILE A 217 3.20 -11.94 -11.04
CA ILE A 217 2.57 -13.19 -11.55
C ILE A 217 1.06 -13.19 -11.21
N PRO A 218 0.15 -13.22 -12.19
CA PRO A 218 -1.29 -13.22 -11.92
C PRO A 218 -1.76 -14.37 -11.03
N ALA A 219 -2.78 -14.12 -10.23
CA ALA A 219 -3.31 -15.06 -9.23
C ALA A 219 -3.75 -16.41 -9.82
N VAL A 220 -4.27 -16.38 -11.05
CA VAL A 220 -4.83 -17.54 -11.75
C VAL A 220 -3.79 -18.35 -12.53
N TYR A 221 -2.53 -17.91 -12.59
CA TYR A 221 -1.49 -18.62 -13.32
C TYR A 221 -0.94 -19.78 -12.49
N SER A 222 -0.71 -20.93 -13.12
CA SER A 222 -0.06 -22.09 -12.47
C SER A 222 1.32 -21.76 -11.88
N GLU A 223 1.99 -20.73 -12.43
CA GLU A 223 3.25 -20.21 -11.91
C GLU A 223 3.14 -19.69 -10.49
N ARG A 224 1.99 -19.13 -10.10
CA ARG A 224 1.74 -18.68 -8.72
C ARG A 224 1.83 -19.83 -7.72
N ILE A 225 1.33 -21.01 -8.09
CA ILE A 225 1.43 -22.23 -7.27
C ILE A 225 2.87 -22.76 -7.23
N ARG A 226 3.63 -22.65 -8.33
CA ARG A 226 5.06 -23.01 -8.33
C ARG A 226 5.86 -22.08 -7.40
N LEU A 227 5.67 -20.78 -7.53
CA LEU A 227 6.29 -19.77 -6.68
C LEU A 227 6.01 -20.05 -5.20
N ALA A 228 4.76 -20.34 -4.83
CA ALA A 228 4.38 -20.67 -3.46
C ALA A 228 5.13 -21.90 -2.90
N LYS A 229 5.29 -22.97 -3.71
CA LYS A 229 6.09 -24.13 -3.32
C LYS A 229 7.56 -23.75 -3.14
N GLU A 230 8.12 -22.99 -4.07
CA GLU A 230 9.50 -22.52 -4.03
C GLU A 230 9.76 -21.63 -2.81
N THR A 231 8.83 -20.74 -2.45
CA THR A 231 8.86 -19.95 -1.22
C THR A 231 8.93 -20.84 0.03
N GLY A 232 8.11 -21.89 0.09
CA GLY A 232 8.13 -22.86 1.19
C GLY A 232 9.44 -23.66 1.28
N MET A 233 10.12 -23.89 0.16
CA MET A 233 11.46 -24.49 0.16
C MET A 233 12.54 -23.47 0.55
N GLN A 234 12.39 -22.22 0.10
CA GLN A 234 13.37 -21.17 0.32
C GLN A 234 13.44 -20.71 1.77
N ILE A 235 12.32 -20.66 2.50
CA ILE A 235 12.34 -20.28 3.92
C ILE A 235 13.23 -21.20 4.76
N MET A 236 13.34 -22.48 4.38
CA MET A 236 14.23 -23.42 5.07
C MET A 236 15.70 -23.08 4.85
N LYS A 237 16.08 -22.59 3.67
CA LYS A 237 17.43 -22.12 3.39
C LYS A 237 17.76 -20.83 4.15
N LEU A 238 16.81 -19.90 4.20
CA LEU A 238 16.97 -18.68 5.00
C LEU A 238 17.13 -18.99 6.48
N LEU A 239 16.37 -19.94 6.99
CA LEU A 239 16.51 -20.41 8.37
C LEU A 239 17.87 -21.09 8.62
N GLU A 240 18.34 -21.93 7.70
CA GLU A 240 19.66 -22.57 7.79
C GLU A 240 20.80 -21.55 7.77
N GLN A 241 20.70 -20.53 6.92
CA GLN A 241 21.68 -19.46 6.75
C GLN A 241 21.51 -18.32 7.78
N ASP A 242 20.47 -18.40 8.61
CA ASP A 242 20.09 -17.37 9.59
C ASP A 242 19.92 -15.96 8.98
N ILE A 243 19.46 -15.90 7.71
CA ILE A 243 19.14 -14.65 7.02
C ILE A 243 17.81 -14.13 7.55
N LYS A 244 17.85 -12.94 8.13
CA LYS A 244 16.72 -12.28 8.80
C LYS A 244 16.28 -11.01 8.08
N PRO A 245 15.06 -10.52 8.37
CA PRO A 245 14.59 -9.23 7.89
C PRO A 245 15.56 -8.08 8.14
N SER A 246 16.27 -8.03 9.27
CA SER A 246 17.27 -6.98 9.54
C SER A 246 18.48 -6.98 8.60
N ASP A 247 18.80 -8.13 8.00
CA ASP A 247 19.90 -8.25 7.04
C ASP A 247 19.49 -7.75 5.64
N ILE A 248 18.19 -7.73 5.38
CA ILE A 248 17.56 -7.40 4.08
C ILE A 248 17.04 -5.96 4.08
N LEU A 249 16.28 -5.58 5.12
CA LEU A 249 15.63 -4.28 5.28
C LEU A 249 16.62 -3.23 5.78
N THR A 250 17.54 -2.83 4.90
CA THR A 250 18.54 -1.80 5.16
C THR A 250 18.13 -0.45 4.57
N SER A 251 18.83 0.63 4.92
CA SER A 251 18.63 1.95 4.30
C SER A 251 18.71 1.91 2.77
N ASP A 252 19.61 1.11 2.21
CA ASP A 252 19.74 0.94 0.76
C ASP A 252 18.52 0.20 0.17
N ALA A 253 17.88 -0.69 0.93
CA ALA A 253 16.70 -1.42 0.48
C ALA A 253 15.49 -0.49 0.38
N PHE A 254 15.29 0.37 1.38
CA PHE A 254 14.27 1.41 1.34
C PHE A 254 14.56 2.46 0.26
N TYR A 255 15.84 2.78 0.03
CA TYR A 255 16.24 3.66 -1.07
C TYR A 255 15.85 3.06 -2.43
N ASN A 256 16.16 1.78 -2.68
CA ASN A 256 15.70 1.08 -3.88
C ASN A 256 14.17 1.02 -3.96
N ALA A 257 13.48 0.77 -2.85
CA ALA A 257 12.02 0.76 -2.81
C ALA A 257 11.44 2.10 -3.27
N LEU A 258 11.94 3.23 -2.74
CA LEU A 258 11.52 4.57 -3.17
C LEU A 258 11.81 4.81 -4.66
N ARG A 259 12.94 4.35 -5.19
CA ARG A 259 13.27 4.51 -6.62
C ARG A 259 12.32 3.72 -7.52
N VAL A 260 12.06 2.46 -7.19
CA VAL A 260 11.14 1.64 -7.99
C VAL A 260 9.70 2.15 -7.85
N ASP A 261 9.32 2.63 -6.67
CA ASP A 261 8.03 3.29 -6.42
C ASP A 261 7.80 4.49 -7.36
N MET A 262 8.81 5.37 -7.45
CA MET A 262 8.80 6.53 -8.36
C MET A 262 8.79 6.13 -9.84
N ALA A 263 9.56 5.10 -10.20
CA ALA A 263 9.67 4.61 -11.57
C ALA A 263 8.37 3.97 -12.08
N LEU A 264 7.64 3.28 -11.20
CA LEU A 264 6.35 2.65 -11.51
C LEU A 264 5.16 3.59 -11.37
N GLY A 265 5.31 4.71 -10.65
CA GLY A 265 4.18 5.57 -10.30
C GLY A 265 3.18 4.83 -9.42
N CYS A 266 3.68 4.22 -8.34
CA CYS A 266 2.90 3.48 -7.36
C CYS A 266 1.82 4.32 -6.64
N SER A 267 1.05 3.67 -5.77
CA SER A 267 0.08 4.32 -4.88
C SER A 267 0.77 5.26 -3.89
N THR A 268 0.16 6.42 -3.60
CA THR A 268 0.63 7.33 -2.55
C THR A 268 0.63 6.69 -1.16
N ASN A 269 -0.14 5.62 -0.94
CA ASN A 269 -0.09 4.83 0.29
C ASN A 269 1.28 4.17 0.53
N SER A 270 2.14 4.03 -0.49
CA SER A 270 3.53 3.58 -0.27
C SER A 270 4.31 4.54 0.63
N MET A 271 4.02 5.85 0.56
CA MET A 271 4.58 6.87 1.46
C MET A 271 4.03 6.78 2.89
N LEU A 272 3.07 5.89 3.17
CA LEU A 272 2.60 5.57 4.51
C LEU A 272 3.15 4.23 4.98
N HIS A 273 3.24 3.26 4.08
CA HIS A 273 3.62 1.89 4.40
C HIS A 273 5.14 1.69 4.48
N LEU A 274 5.92 2.31 3.60
CA LEU A 274 7.39 2.22 3.67
C LEU A 274 7.95 2.81 4.97
N PRO A 275 7.51 4.00 5.45
CA PRO A 275 7.94 4.50 6.75
C PRO A 275 7.54 3.59 7.92
N ALA A 276 6.36 2.97 7.87
CA ALA A 276 5.92 2.06 8.92
C ALA A 276 6.78 0.78 8.96
N ILE A 277 7.11 0.20 7.81
CA ILE A 277 8.01 -0.97 7.73
C ILE A 277 9.43 -0.57 8.17
N ALA A 278 9.90 0.62 7.78
CA ALA A 278 11.21 1.15 8.20
C ALA A 278 11.28 1.38 9.72
N HIS A 279 10.20 1.88 10.33
CA HIS A 279 10.08 2.06 11.77
C HIS A 279 10.27 0.73 12.52
N GLU A 280 9.55 -0.32 12.11
CA GLU A 280 9.67 -1.67 12.68
C GLU A 280 11.04 -2.32 12.41
N ALA A 281 11.69 -1.96 11.30
CA ALA A 281 13.05 -2.40 10.98
C ALA A 281 14.14 -1.55 11.66
N HIS A 282 13.76 -0.53 12.43
CA HIS A 282 14.66 0.47 13.02
C HIS A 282 15.59 1.16 12.00
N VAL A 283 15.08 1.37 10.77
CA VAL A 283 15.78 2.08 9.70
C VAL A 283 15.26 3.53 9.62
N PRO A 284 16.14 4.54 9.70
CA PRO A 284 15.71 5.93 9.55
C PRO A 284 15.29 6.20 8.10
N LEU A 285 13.99 6.46 7.91
CA LEU A 285 13.42 6.85 6.62
C LEU A 285 12.69 8.19 6.74
N SER A 286 13.30 9.26 6.23
CA SER A 286 12.65 10.57 6.11
C SER A 286 11.97 10.68 4.74
N LEU A 287 10.69 11.02 4.71
CA LEU A 287 9.98 11.28 3.45
C LEU A 287 10.49 12.53 2.71
N GLU A 288 11.31 13.37 3.34
CA GLU A 288 11.98 14.49 2.65
C GLU A 288 12.91 13.99 1.53
N MET A 289 13.53 12.82 1.70
CA MET A 289 14.41 12.25 0.67
C MET A 289 13.63 11.79 -0.58
N ALA A 290 12.31 11.59 -0.47
CA ALA A 290 11.49 11.13 -1.58
C ALA A 290 11.51 12.13 -2.74
N ASN A 291 11.56 13.44 -2.45
CA ASN A 291 11.65 14.47 -3.48
C ASN A 291 13.00 14.47 -4.19
N ASP A 292 14.09 14.29 -3.45
CA ASP A 292 15.43 14.23 -4.05
C ASP A 292 15.63 12.98 -4.91
N ILE A 293 15.04 11.86 -4.49
CA ILE A 293 14.96 10.63 -5.31
C ILE A 293 14.10 10.87 -6.54
N SER A 294 12.91 11.46 -6.37
CA SER A 294 11.97 11.72 -7.45
C SER A 294 12.57 12.62 -8.54
N LYS A 295 13.37 13.64 -8.19
CA LYS A 295 14.04 14.53 -9.17
C LYS A 295 14.93 13.82 -10.18
N VAL A 296 15.54 12.70 -9.80
CA VAL A 296 16.53 11.97 -10.62
C VAL A 296 16.04 10.60 -11.09
N THR A 297 14.84 10.20 -10.69
CA THR A 297 14.28 8.89 -11.02
C THR A 297 13.28 9.02 -12.17
N PRO A 298 13.56 8.44 -13.35
CA PRO A 298 12.63 8.49 -14.46
C PRO A 298 11.41 7.62 -14.18
N ASN A 299 10.22 8.13 -14.51
CA ASN A 299 9.01 7.34 -14.53
C ASN A 299 8.92 6.56 -15.85
N ILE A 300 9.03 5.23 -15.77
CA ILE A 300 9.15 4.34 -16.94
C ILE A 300 7.93 3.44 -17.15
N CYS A 301 6.95 3.47 -16.24
CA CYS A 301 5.70 2.73 -16.39
C CYS A 301 4.49 3.62 -16.07
N HIS A 302 3.47 3.55 -16.92
CA HIS A 302 2.14 4.15 -16.70
C HIS A 302 1.09 3.04 -16.64
N LEU A 303 0.89 2.50 -15.45
CA LEU A 303 -0.13 1.47 -15.17
C LEU A 303 -1.40 2.13 -14.65
N ALA A 304 -2.56 1.49 -14.88
CA ALA A 304 -3.85 1.94 -14.35
C ALA A 304 -3.73 2.28 -12.84
N PRO A 305 -4.22 3.45 -12.39
CA PRO A 305 -5.05 4.40 -13.14
C PRO A 305 -4.28 5.46 -13.98
N ALA A 306 -2.94 5.48 -13.96
CA ALA A 306 -2.14 6.49 -14.66
C ALA A 306 -1.97 6.21 -16.17
N GLY A 307 -2.19 4.98 -16.61
CA GLY A 307 -2.15 4.59 -18.02
C GLY A 307 -3.03 3.38 -18.31
N ALA A 308 -2.92 2.86 -19.53
CA ALA A 308 -3.80 1.82 -20.04
C ALA A 308 -3.39 0.39 -19.67
N HIS A 309 -2.17 0.20 -19.16
CA HIS A 309 -1.62 -1.11 -18.82
C HIS A 309 -1.99 -1.55 -17.40
N HIS A 310 -2.11 -2.85 -17.19
CA HIS A 310 -2.36 -3.48 -15.89
C HIS A 310 -1.16 -4.31 -15.44
N VAL A 311 -1.18 -4.84 -14.22
CA VAL A 311 -0.03 -5.58 -13.68
C VAL A 311 0.28 -6.85 -14.47
N GLN A 312 -0.72 -7.45 -15.13
CA GLN A 312 -0.49 -8.57 -16.05
C GLN A 312 0.41 -8.18 -17.24
N ASP A 313 0.34 -6.94 -17.71
CA ASP A 313 1.18 -6.43 -18.80
C ASP A 313 2.59 -6.14 -18.29
N LEU A 314 2.72 -5.59 -17.07
CA LEU A 314 4.02 -5.43 -16.41
C LEU A 314 4.72 -6.79 -16.24
N TYR A 315 3.99 -7.83 -15.84
CA TYR A 315 4.51 -9.20 -15.77
C TYR A 315 4.99 -9.68 -17.13
N ALA A 316 4.18 -9.53 -18.18
CA ALA A 316 4.54 -9.94 -19.54
C ALA A 316 5.78 -9.18 -20.08
N ALA A 317 5.97 -7.92 -19.66
CA ALA A 317 7.12 -7.10 -20.01
C ALA A 317 8.41 -7.46 -19.25
N GLY A 318 8.37 -8.40 -18.31
CA GLY A 318 9.52 -8.89 -17.53
C GLY A 318 9.45 -8.59 -16.02
N GLY A 319 8.39 -7.94 -15.55
CA GLY A 319 8.13 -7.71 -14.14
C GLY A 319 9.13 -6.79 -13.43
N ILE A 320 9.22 -6.92 -12.10
CA ILE A 320 10.02 -6.02 -11.26
C ILE A 320 11.53 -6.17 -11.51
N MET A 321 11.99 -7.39 -11.79
CA MET A 321 13.41 -7.59 -12.11
C MET A 321 13.83 -6.84 -13.38
N ALA A 322 12.97 -6.80 -14.40
CA ALA A 322 13.22 -6.02 -15.62
C ALA A 322 13.23 -4.50 -15.36
N VAL A 323 12.31 -4.00 -14.53
CA VAL A 323 12.27 -2.60 -14.09
C VAL A 323 13.57 -2.21 -13.37
N MET A 324 14.01 -3.02 -12.40
CA MET A 324 15.24 -2.77 -11.66
C MET A 324 16.49 -2.89 -12.56
N ASN A 325 16.49 -3.84 -13.50
CA ASN A 325 17.57 -3.96 -14.48
C ASN A 325 17.65 -2.70 -15.38
N GLU A 326 16.53 -2.21 -15.88
CA GLU A 326 16.46 -0.99 -16.71
C GLU A 326 16.95 0.25 -15.93
N LEU A 327 16.54 0.40 -14.66
CA LEU A 327 17.01 1.48 -13.78
C LEU A 327 18.50 1.36 -13.43
N SER A 328 19.05 0.15 -13.34
CA SER A 328 20.47 -0.07 -13.02
C SER A 328 21.41 0.54 -14.08
N LYS A 329 20.95 0.72 -15.32
CA LYS A 329 21.70 1.38 -16.40
C LYS A 329 22.04 2.86 -16.14
N LYS A 330 21.41 3.49 -15.15
CA LYS A 330 21.70 4.86 -14.68
C LYS A 330 22.30 4.88 -13.26
N ASP A 331 22.81 3.75 -12.76
CA ASP A 331 23.33 3.60 -11.40
C ASP A 331 22.30 3.98 -10.31
N LEU A 332 21.01 3.87 -10.64
CA LEU A 332 19.90 4.21 -9.77
C LEU A 332 19.48 3.06 -8.84
N ILE A 333 20.16 1.92 -8.84
CA ILE A 333 19.80 0.76 -8.00
C ILE A 333 21.03 0.32 -7.21
N LYS A 334 20.85 0.10 -5.91
CA LYS A 334 21.85 -0.50 -5.03
C LYS A 334 21.87 -2.01 -5.29
N LEU A 335 23.01 -2.52 -5.75
CA LEU A 335 23.12 -3.88 -6.28
C LEU A 335 23.58 -4.91 -5.25
N ASP A 336 24.37 -4.50 -4.24
CA ASP A 336 25.09 -5.44 -3.37
C ASP A 336 24.25 -6.01 -2.22
N MET A 337 22.98 -5.59 -2.09
CA MET A 337 22.12 -5.99 -0.99
C MET A 337 21.64 -7.43 -1.13
N ILE A 338 21.71 -8.20 -0.05
CA ILE A 338 21.14 -9.54 0.01
C ILE A 338 19.60 -9.51 -0.01
N THR A 339 19.00 -10.57 -0.53
CA THR A 339 17.56 -10.77 -0.58
C THR A 339 17.18 -12.15 -0.08
N VAL A 340 15.88 -12.44 0.05
CA VAL A 340 15.37 -13.78 0.38
C VAL A 340 15.75 -14.88 -0.62
N THR A 341 16.33 -14.57 -1.79
CA THR A 341 16.89 -15.58 -2.69
C THR A 341 18.22 -16.16 -2.16
N GLY A 342 18.84 -15.49 -1.18
CA GLY A 342 20.23 -15.73 -0.74
C GLY A 342 21.28 -15.09 -1.65
N LYS A 343 20.85 -14.32 -2.66
CA LYS A 343 21.71 -13.60 -3.61
C LYS A 343 21.54 -12.09 -3.46
N THR A 344 22.47 -11.36 -4.05
CA THR A 344 22.42 -9.91 -4.15
C THR A 344 21.34 -9.44 -5.15
N VAL A 345 20.89 -8.20 -5.03
CA VAL A 345 19.99 -7.56 -6.00
C VAL A 345 20.60 -7.60 -7.41
N GLY A 346 21.89 -7.32 -7.56
CA GLY A 346 22.61 -7.37 -8.83
C GLY A 346 22.56 -8.75 -9.49
N GLU A 347 22.76 -9.81 -8.71
CA GLU A 347 22.64 -11.18 -9.22
C GLU A 347 21.20 -11.54 -9.61
N ASN A 348 20.20 -11.04 -8.88
CA ASN A 348 18.80 -11.33 -9.17
C ASN A 348 18.29 -10.62 -10.44
N ILE A 349 18.74 -9.39 -10.72
CA ILE A 349 18.29 -8.64 -11.91
C ILE A 349 19.08 -8.99 -13.17
N ASN A 350 20.26 -9.59 -13.01
CA ASN A 350 21.09 -10.01 -14.12
C ASN A 350 20.37 -11.05 -15.00
N GLY A 351 20.30 -10.80 -16.31
CA GLY A 351 19.60 -11.68 -17.25
C GLY A 351 18.08 -11.46 -17.34
N HIS A 352 17.53 -10.41 -16.70
CA HIS A 352 16.13 -10.01 -16.81
C HIS A 352 15.98 -8.72 -17.64
N PRO A 353 16.14 -8.74 -18.97
CA PRO A 353 15.91 -7.56 -19.81
C PRO A 353 14.43 -7.20 -19.86
N VAL A 354 14.13 -5.96 -20.23
CA VAL A 354 12.77 -5.56 -20.62
C VAL A 354 12.38 -6.33 -21.88
N LEU A 355 11.21 -6.96 -21.83
CA LEU A 355 10.64 -7.74 -22.93
C LEU A 355 9.68 -6.92 -23.78
N ASP A 356 9.09 -5.88 -23.20
CA ASP A 356 8.17 -4.97 -23.88
C ASP A 356 8.42 -3.53 -23.42
N TYR A 357 8.96 -2.72 -24.34
CA TYR A 357 9.31 -1.32 -24.11
C TYR A 357 8.11 -0.35 -24.21
N ASP A 358 6.94 -0.82 -24.66
CA ASP A 358 5.70 -0.02 -24.59
C ASP A 358 5.15 0.01 -23.15
N VAL A 359 5.38 -1.07 -22.39
CA VAL A 359 4.98 -1.17 -20.98
C VAL A 359 6.06 -0.63 -20.02
N ILE A 360 7.32 -1.05 -20.20
CA ILE A 360 8.47 -0.58 -19.40
C ILE A 360 9.37 0.25 -20.31
N ARG A 361 9.21 1.56 -20.32
CA ARG A 361 9.96 2.43 -21.23
C ARG A 361 11.46 2.45 -20.91
N PRO A 362 12.34 2.66 -21.91
CA PRO A 362 13.77 2.81 -21.65
C PRO A 362 14.05 4.01 -20.74
N VAL A 363 15.06 3.94 -19.87
CA VAL A 363 15.46 5.09 -19.02
C VAL A 363 15.91 6.32 -19.83
N GLY A 364 16.28 6.14 -21.10
CA GLY A 364 16.60 7.22 -22.03
C GLY A 364 15.40 7.86 -22.73
N ASN A 365 14.21 7.26 -22.63
CA ASN A 365 12.96 7.78 -23.19
C ASN A 365 11.77 7.48 -22.24
N PRO A 366 11.79 8.02 -21.00
CA PRO A 366 10.76 7.75 -20.01
C PRO A 366 9.46 8.52 -20.30
N TYR A 367 8.39 8.24 -19.55
CA TYR A 367 7.18 9.07 -19.55
C TYR A 367 7.43 10.45 -18.93
N SER A 368 8.27 10.50 -17.89
CA SER A 368 8.73 11.71 -17.23
C SER A 368 10.16 11.52 -16.74
N GLU A 369 10.97 12.57 -16.77
CA GLU A 369 12.32 12.56 -16.19
C GLU A 369 12.32 12.59 -14.66
N THR A 370 11.15 12.84 -14.06
CA THR A 370 10.93 12.85 -12.61
C THR A 370 9.95 11.76 -12.19
N GLY A 371 10.03 11.39 -10.91
CA GLY A 371 9.24 10.31 -10.31
C GLY A 371 7.74 10.59 -10.27
N GLY A 372 6.97 9.52 -10.10
CA GLY A 372 5.50 9.57 -10.10
C GLY A 372 4.84 10.15 -8.85
N ILE A 373 5.60 10.41 -7.78
CA ILE A 373 5.10 10.94 -6.50
C ILE A 373 5.91 12.19 -6.12
N ALA A 374 5.23 13.15 -5.48
CA ALA A 374 5.84 14.33 -4.88
C ALA A 374 5.35 14.51 -3.44
N VAL A 375 6.24 14.96 -2.55
CA VAL A 375 5.94 15.35 -1.18
C VAL A 375 5.88 16.87 -1.11
N LEU A 376 4.71 17.45 -0.86
CA LEU A 376 4.56 18.91 -0.81
C LEU A 376 4.70 19.41 0.64
N LYS A 377 5.38 20.55 0.82
CA LYS A 377 5.53 21.24 2.10
C LYS A 377 5.13 22.70 1.99
N GLY A 378 4.76 23.30 3.11
CA GLY A 378 4.49 24.73 3.20
C GLY A 378 3.75 25.05 4.48
N ASN A 379 3.19 26.26 4.58
CA ASN A 379 2.51 26.67 5.81
C ASN A 379 1.22 25.88 6.08
N LEU A 380 0.66 25.22 5.06
CA LEU A 380 -0.53 24.38 5.20
C LEU A 380 -0.18 22.92 5.60
N ALA A 381 0.92 22.40 5.07
CA ALA A 381 1.43 21.04 5.34
C ALA A 381 2.86 21.12 5.88
N VAL A 382 2.99 21.43 7.17
CA VAL A 382 4.27 21.72 7.83
C VAL A 382 5.16 20.48 7.85
N ASP A 383 4.60 19.32 8.20
CA ASP A 383 5.33 18.06 8.22
C ASP A 383 5.41 17.46 6.80
N GLY A 384 4.42 17.79 5.97
CA GLY A 384 4.33 17.44 4.57
C GLY A 384 2.97 16.88 4.19
N SER A 385 2.84 16.55 2.91
CA SER A 385 1.67 15.96 2.27
C SER A 385 2.12 15.22 1.01
N VAL A 386 1.27 14.38 0.43
CA VAL A 386 1.65 13.51 -0.69
C VAL A 386 0.68 13.66 -1.85
N VAL A 387 1.22 13.77 -3.07
CA VAL A 387 0.46 13.80 -4.32
C VAL A 387 1.07 12.88 -5.37
N LYS A 388 0.22 12.20 -6.15
CA LYS A 388 0.67 11.38 -7.28
C LYS A 388 0.91 12.25 -8.51
N ARG A 389 2.11 12.83 -8.63
CA ARG A 389 2.50 13.72 -9.73
C ARG A 389 2.23 13.15 -11.12
N SER A 390 2.46 11.86 -11.35
CA SER A 390 2.26 11.25 -12.69
C SER A 390 0.81 11.19 -13.15
N ALA A 391 -0.15 11.35 -12.24
CA ALA A 391 -1.58 11.38 -12.56
C ALA A 391 -2.15 12.80 -12.71
N VAL A 392 -1.37 13.84 -12.41
CA VAL A 392 -1.83 15.24 -12.45
C VAL A 392 -1.69 15.82 -13.85
N ALA A 393 -2.73 16.46 -14.35
CA ALA A 393 -2.73 17.17 -15.62
C ALA A 393 -1.74 18.35 -15.59
N PRO A 394 -1.04 18.67 -16.70
CA PRO A 394 -0.07 19.76 -16.74
C PRO A 394 -0.62 21.10 -16.23
N GLU A 395 -1.87 21.42 -16.57
CA GLU A 395 -2.58 22.63 -16.14
C GLU A 395 -2.85 22.70 -14.62
N MET A 396 -2.78 21.58 -13.91
CA MET A 396 -2.99 21.48 -12.46
C MET A 396 -1.71 21.31 -11.65
N LEU A 397 -0.53 21.28 -12.29
CA LEU A 397 0.77 21.27 -11.59
C LEU A 397 0.99 22.54 -10.77
N LYS A 398 0.41 23.66 -11.21
CA LYS A 398 0.39 24.93 -10.49
C LYS A 398 -1.03 25.47 -10.46
N HIS A 399 -1.58 25.61 -9.27
CA HIS A 399 -2.97 25.99 -9.08
C HIS A 399 -3.12 26.89 -7.86
N THR A 400 -3.85 28.00 -8.02
CA THR A 400 -4.20 28.88 -6.91
C THR A 400 -5.68 29.17 -6.97
N GLY A 401 -6.41 28.82 -5.91
CA GLY A 401 -7.87 28.84 -5.91
C GLY A 401 -8.48 29.06 -4.52
N PRO A 402 -9.74 29.52 -4.43
CA PRO A 402 -10.44 29.69 -3.17
C PRO A 402 -10.82 28.33 -2.56
N ALA A 403 -10.67 28.21 -1.24
CA ALA A 403 -10.98 26.99 -0.51
C ALA A 403 -12.50 26.77 -0.38
N LYS A 404 -12.92 25.52 -0.51
CA LYS A 404 -14.25 25.01 -0.14
C LYS A 404 -14.07 23.97 0.96
N VAL A 405 -14.38 24.34 2.21
CA VAL A 405 -13.97 23.55 3.38
C VAL A 405 -15.11 22.70 3.92
N TYR A 406 -14.83 21.41 4.10
CA TYR A 406 -15.75 20.42 4.63
C TYR A 406 -15.08 19.63 5.78
N ASP A 407 -15.83 19.40 6.85
CA ASP A 407 -15.35 18.64 8.01
C ASP A 407 -15.58 17.13 7.87
N SER A 408 -16.18 16.66 6.77
CA SER A 408 -16.39 15.25 6.49
C SER A 408 -16.40 14.94 4.99
N GLU A 409 -16.05 13.70 4.64
CA GLU A 409 -16.20 13.16 3.28
C GLU A 409 -17.65 13.30 2.77
N ASP A 410 -18.64 13.00 3.62
CA ASP A 410 -20.05 12.96 3.24
C ASP A 410 -20.58 14.36 2.85
N ASP A 411 -20.18 15.39 3.60
CA ASP A 411 -20.55 16.79 3.30
C ASP A 411 -19.91 17.27 2.00
N ALA A 412 -18.65 16.90 1.75
CA ALA A 412 -17.96 17.26 0.52
C ALA A 412 -18.63 16.62 -0.71
N ILE A 413 -18.99 15.34 -0.61
CA ILE A 413 -19.70 14.63 -1.68
C ILE A 413 -21.07 15.26 -1.96
N ALA A 414 -21.82 15.60 -0.90
CA ALA A 414 -23.13 16.25 -1.04
C ALA A 414 -23.01 17.59 -1.79
N ALA A 415 -22.02 18.41 -1.45
CA ALA A 415 -21.78 19.69 -2.10
C ALA A 415 -21.31 19.55 -3.56
N ILE A 416 -20.46 18.55 -3.86
CA ILE A 416 -20.05 18.22 -5.23
C ILE A 416 -21.29 17.91 -6.08
N TYR A 417 -22.11 16.94 -5.67
CA TYR A 417 -23.32 16.57 -6.43
C TYR A 417 -24.39 17.66 -6.50
N ALA A 418 -24.41 18.59 -5.54
CA ALA A 418 -25.29 19.77 -5.57
C ALA A 418 -24.82 20.86 -6.55
N GLY A 419 -23.63 20.73 -7.16
CA GLY A 419 -23.07 21.72 -8.07
C GLY A 419 -22.50 22.95 -7.38
N GLU A 420 -22.14 22.85 -6.10
CA GLU A 420 -21.58 23.97 -5.32
C GLU A 420 -20.07 24.19 -5.57
N ILE A 421 -19.42 23.21 -6.19
CA ILE A 421 -18.01 23.23 -6.59
C ILE A 421 -17.92 23.67 -8.04
N VAL A 422 -17.08 24.67 -8.30
CA VAL A 422 -16.86 25.25 -9.63
C VAL A 422 -15.39 25.19 -10.03
N LYS A 423 -15.12 25.38 -11.32
CA LYS A 423 -13.76 25.47 -11.86
C LYS A 423 -12.91 26.50 -11.09
N GLY A 424 -11.70 26.08 -10.69
CA GLY A 424 -10.78 26.91 -9.92
C GLY A 424 -10.86 26.71 -8.40
N ASP A 425 -11.84 25.97 -7.89
CA ASP A 425 -11.96 25.73 -6.46
C ASP A 425 -10.90 24.75 -5.93
N VAL A 426 -10.54 24.92 -4.66
CA VAL A 426 -9.75 23.95 -3.88
C VAL A 426 -10.63 23.34 -2.79
N VAL A 427 -11.05 22.10 -2.99
CA VAL A 427 -11.90 21.37 -2.03
C VAL A 427 -11.04 20.80 -0.91
N VAL A 428 -11.29 21.24 0.32
CA VAL A 428 -10.55 20.83 1.52
C VAL A 428 -11.46 19.96 2.39
N ILE A 429 -11.09 18.69 2.57
CA ILE A 429 -11.80 17.72 3.40
C ILE A 429 -10.91 17.39 4.61
N ARG A 430 -11.32 17.81 5.80
CA ARG A 430 -10.50 17.68 7.02
C ARG A 430 -11.18 16.83 8.09
N TYR A 431 -10.43 16.50 9.15
CA TYR A 431 -10.85 15.53 10.18
C TYR A 431 -11.06 14.12 9.62
N GLU A 432 -10.32 13.77 8.58
CA GLU A 432 -10.29 12.42 7.99
C GLU A 432 -8.93 11.74 8.17
N GLY A 433 -8.00 12.37 8.91
CA GLY A 433 -6.69 11.84 9.27
C GLY A 433 -6.69 10.64 10.24
N PRO A 434 -5.51 10.15 10.66
CA PRO A 434 -5.37 8.99 11.54
C PRO A 434 -6.24 9.06 12.81
N LYS A 435 -6.22 10.20 13.51
CA LYS A 435 -6.99 10.40 14.75
C LYS A 435 -8.37 11.01 14.47
N GLY A 436 -8.47 11.89 13.47
CA GLY A 436 -9.69 12.63 13.14
C GLY A 436 -10.81 11.76 12.56
N GLY A 437 -10.47 10.88 11.61
CA GLY A 437 -11.43 10.02 10.91
C GLY A 437 -12.30 9.19 11.89
N PRO A 438 -11.70 8.47 12.86
CA PRO A 438 -10.32 7.96 12.91
C PRO A 438 -10.06 6.87 11.86
N GLY A 439 -8.79 6.49 11.67
CA GLY A 439 -8.38 5.41 10.76
C GLY A 439 -7.93 5.86 9.38
N MET A 440 -7.76 7.17 9.16
CA MET A 440 -7.24 7.76 7.92
C MET A 440 -7.90 7.18 6.67
N ARG A 441 -9.20 7.47 6.45
CA ARG A 441 -9.98 6.83 5.39
C ARG A 441 -9.37 7.07 4.01
N GLU A 442 -9.53 6.08 3.12
CA GLU A 442 -9.25 6.26 1.70
C GLU A 442 -10.52 6.67 0.98
N MET A 443 -10.54 7.91 0.50
CA MET A 443 -11.71 8.54 -0.11
C MET A 443 -11.61 8.41 -1.63
N LEU A 444 -12.44 7.55 -2.22
CA LEU A 444 -12.58 7.42 -3.69
C LEU A 444 -13.81 8.17 -4.21
N SER A 445 -14.82 8.36 -3.36
CA SER A 445 -16.08 8.98 -3.75
C SER A 445 -15.93 10.46 -4.14
N PRO A 446 -15.16 11.31 -3.42
CA PRO A 446 -14.94 12.70 -3.84
C PRO A 446 -14.19 12.82 -5.17
N THR A 447 -13.14 12.01 -5.36
CA THR A 447 -12.34 12.00 -6.60
C THR A 447 -13.17 11.56 -7.80
N SER A 448 -13.93 10.47 -7.64
CA SER A 448 -14.83 9.95 -8.68
C SER A 448 -15.97 10.93 -9.00
N ALA A 449 -16.53 11.61 -7.99
CA ALA A 449 -17.60 12.58 -8.21
C ALA A 449 -17.11 13.81 -9.00
N ILE A 450 -15.94 14.36 -8.66
CA ILE A 450 -15.31 15.46 -9.42
C ILE A 450 -15.04 15.05 -10.87
N CYS A 451 -14.54 13.83 -11.09
CA CYS A 451 -14.31 13.29 -12.44
C CYS A 451 -15.61 13.09 -13.22
N GLY A 452 -16.63 12.49 -12.60
CA GLY A 452 -17.95 12.30 -13.22
C GLY A 452 -18.66 13.61 -13.57
N MET A 453 -18.34 14.71 -12.89
CA MET A 453 -18.83 16.05 -13.21
C MET A 453 -17.97 16.80 -14.24
N GLY A 454 -16.89 16.19 -14.74
CA GLY A 454 -15.98 16.80 -15.72
C GLY A 454 -15.12 17.93 -15.16
N LEU A 455 -14.91 17.97 -13.83
CA LEU A 455 -14.14 19.00 -13.13
C LEU A 455 -12.73 18.52 -12.73
N ASP A 456 -12.34 17.31 -13.12
CA ASP A 456 -11.07 16.68 -12.73
C ASP A 456 -9.84 17.49 -13.12
N LYS A 457 -9.87 18.26 -14.21
CA LYS A 457 -8.74 19.10 -14.64
C LYS A 457 -8.77 20.54 -14.12
N ASP A 458 -9.76 20.86 -13.31
CA ASP A 458 -10.10 22.24 -12.97
C ASP A 458 -10.21 22.49 -11.45
N VAL A 459 -10.30 21.42 -10.65
CA VAL A 459 -10.50 21.46 -9.21
C VAL A 459 -9.40 20.66 -8.51
N ALA A 460 -8.86 21.21 -7.43
CA ALA A 460 -7.93 20.50 -6.55
C ALA A 460 -8.65 19.93 -5.32
N LEU A 461 -8.14 18.82 -4.80
CA LEU A 461 -8.64 18.14 -3.60
C LEU A 461 -7.52 18.05 -2.57
N ILE A 462 -7.81 18.45 -1.33
CA ILE A 462 -6.85 18.43 -0.20
C ILE A 462 -7.47 17.73 0.99
N THR A 463 -6.71 16.85 1.65
CA THR A 463 -7.17 16.21 2.89
C THR A 463 -6.04 15.82 3.85
N ASP A 464 -6.35 15.77 5.13
CA ASP A 464 -5.53 15.11 6.15
C ASP A 464 -5.70 13.57 6.16
N GLY A 465 -6.71 13.05 5.44
CA GLY A 465 -6.90 11.63 5.14
C GLY A 465 -6.13 11.16 3.90
N ARG A 466 -6.72 10.23 3.13
CA ARG A 466 -6.13 9.65 1.90
C ARG A 466 -7.13 9.73 0.76
N PHE A 467 -6.64 9.86 -0.46
CA PHE A 467 -7.45 9.73 -1.68
C PHE A 467 -7.11 8.42 -2.40
N SER A 468 -8.14 7.73 -2.91
CA SER A 468 -7.96 6.68 -3.91
C SER A 468 -8.12 7.28 -5.32
N GLY A 469 -7.59 6.59 -6.34
CA GLY A 469 -7.30 7.14 -7.67
C GLY A 469 -8.44 7.80 -8.49
N ALA A 470 -8.10 8.07 -9.76
CA ALA A 470 -8.91 8.52 -10.91
C ALA A 470 -9.05 10.03 -11.22
N THR A 471 -8.65 10.95 -10.36
CA THR A 471 -8.64 12.37 -10.79
C THR A 471 -7.39 12.71 -11.58
N ARG A 472 -7.58 13.40 -12.71
CA ARG A 472 -6.50 14.14 -13.38
C ARG A 472 -6.12 15.44 -12.66
N GLY A 473 -6.83 15.77 -11.59
CA GLY A 473 -6.59 16.92 -10.73
C GLY A 473 -5.59 16.62 -9.63
N ALA A 474 -5.12 17.67 -8.97
CA ALA A 474 -4.25 17.56 -7.80
C ALA A 474 -5.05 17.01 -6.60
N ALA A 475 -5.00 15.70 -6.38
CA ALA A 475 -5.52 15.05 -5.18
C ALA A 475 -4.39 14.87 -4.15
N ILE A 476 -4.32 15.79 -3.20
CA ILE A 476 -3.27 15.89 -2.19
C ILE A 476 -3.80 15.31 -0.87
N GLY A 477 -3.20 14.21 -0.43
CA GLY A 477 -3.51 13.56 0.84
C GLY A 477 -2.41 13.74 1.88
N HIS A 478 -2.63 13.14 3.05
CA HIS A 478 -1.63 13.05 4.11
C HIS A 478 -1.18 14.42 4.65
N VAL A 479 -2.02 15.45 4.53
CA VAL A 479 -1.67 16.77 5.08
C VAL A 479 -1.44 16.65 6.57
N SER A 480 -0.19 16.88 6.97
CA SER A 480 0.27 16.79 8.35
C SER A 480 0.85 18.12 8.85
N PRO A 481 0.61 18.49 10.11
CA PRO A 481 -0.23 17.79 11.09
C PRO A 481 -1.72 17.76 10.70
N GLU A 482 -2.43 16.69 11.09
CA GLU A 482 -3.86 16.55 10.78
C GLU A 482 -4.73 17.55 11.55
N ALA A 483 -5.98 17.76 11.12
CA ALA A 483 -6.86 18.73 11.76
C ALA A 483 -7.18 18.40 13.23
N MET A 484 -7.24 17.10 13.58
CA MET A 484 -7.52 16.65 14.95
C MET A 484 -6.37 16.99 15.92
N GLU A 485 -5.15 17.17 15.41
CA GLU A 485 -3.97 17.56 16.19
C GLU A 485 -3.73 19.07 16.18
N GLY A 486 -4.64 19.84 15.59
CA GLY A 486 -4.51 21.30 15.50
C GLY A 486 -3.51 21.75 14.43
N GLY A 487 -3.31 20.95 13.38
CA GLY A 487 -2.54 21.37 12.22
C GLY A 487 -3.19 22.53 11.45
N PRO A 488 -2.44 23.25 10.59
CA PRO A 488 -2.93 24.42 9.85
C PRO A 488 -4.23 24.18 9.08
N ILE A 489 -4.44 22.96 8.55
CA ILE A 489 -5.66 22.55 7.85
C ILE A 489 -6.94 22.70 8.71
N ALA A 490 -6.84 22.62 10.04
CA ALA A 490 -7.96 22.86 10.96
C ALA A 490 -8.47 24.31 10.95
N PHE A 491 -7.68 25.26 10.43
CA PHE A 491 -7.97 26.69 10.51
C PHE A 491 -8.29 27.33 9.17
N ILE A 492 -8.29 26.56 8.07
CA ILE A 492 -8.77 27.05 6.77
C ILE A 492 -10.27 27.35 6.87
N LYS A 493 -10.69 28.43 6.22
CA LYS A 493 -12.08 28.82 6.02
C LYS A 493 -12.40 28.87 4.54
N THR A 494 -13.65 28.62 4.19
CA THR A 494 -14.15 28.79 2.83
C THR A 494 -13.84 30.20 2.33
N GLY A 495 -13.24 30.29 1.14
CA GLY A 495 -12.80 31.53 0.50
C GLY A 495 -11.34 31.92 0.75
N ASP A 496 -10.62 31.28 1.68
CA ASP A 496 -9.16 31.47 1.78
C ASP A 496 -8.48 30.98 0.50
N MET A 497 -7.49 31.70 -0.02
CA MET A 497 -6.75 31.27 -1.21
C MET A 497 -5.70 30.22 -0.84
N ILE A 498 -5.65 29.12 -1.57
CA ILE A 498 -4.65 28.06 -1.42
C ILE A 498 -3.76 28.06 -2.67
N GLU A 499 -2.45 28.04 -2.47
CA GLU A 499 -1.42 27.93 -3.49
C GLU A 499 -0.86 26.50 -3.50
N ILE A 500 -0.90 25.88 -4.67
CA ILE A 500 -0.35 24.56 -4.96
C ILE A 500 0.69 24.73 -6.07
N ASP A 501 1.94 24.35 -5.81
CA ASP A 501 2.99 24.28 -6.82
C ASP A 501 3.72 22.94 -6.68
N ILE A 502 3.26 21.94 -7.43
CA ILE A 502 3.78 20.57 -7.38
C ILE A 502 5.22 20.51 -7.89
N ASP A 503 5.56 21.32 -8.89
CA ASP A 503 6.91 21.36 -9.45
C ASP A 503 7.94 21.84 -8.42
N ASN A 504 7.56 22.81 -7.60
CA ASN A 504 8.40 23.33 -6.52
C ASN A 504 8.15 22.64 -5.16
N CYS A 505 7.26 21.64 -5.11
CA CYS A 505 6.86 20.92 -3.90
C CYS A 505 6.26 21.82 -2.80
N ILE A 506 5.46 22.82 -3.18
CA ILE A 506 4.88 23.83 -2.28
C ILE A 506 3.37 23.60 -2.09
N LEU A 507 2.92 23.73 -0.84
CA LEU A 507 1.51 23.79 -0.46
C LEU A 507 1.26 24.84 0.63
N ASN A 508 0.65 25.96 0.26
CA ASN A 508 0.41 27.09 1.14
C ASN A 508 -1.06 27.51 1.20
N VAL A 509 -1.47 28.08 2.34
CA VAL A 509 -2.66 28.92 2.45
C VAL A 509 -2.21 30.39 2.52
N LEU A 510 -2.77 31.24 1.67
CA LEU A 510 -2.41 32.66 1.54
C LEU A 510 -3.17 33.52 2.58
N VAL A 511 -3.04 33.13 3.84
CA VAL A 511 -3.56 33.84 5.01
C VAL A 511 -2.38 34.23 5.88
N SER A 512 -2.35 35.48 6.37
CA SER A 512 -1.25 35.94 7.21
C SER A 512 -1.11 35.11 8.49
N ASP A 513 0.12 34.88 8.95
CA ASP A 513 0.40 34.12 10.18
C ASP A 513 -0.38 34.67 11.38
N LYS A 514 -0.52 36.00 11.50
CA LYS A 514 -1.31 36.65 12.56
C LYS A 514 -2.77 36.21 12.58
N GLU A 515 -3.38 36.04 11.41
CA GLU A 515 -4.77 35.59 11.29
C GLU A 515 -4.88 34.10 11.58
N LEU A 516 -3.94 33.27 11.13
CA LEU A 516 -3.92 31.85 11.47
C LEU A 516 -3.75 31.64 12.98
N GLU A 517 -2.82 32.35 13.62
CA GLU A 517 -2.65 32.34 15.08
C GLU A 517 -3.91 32.82 15.80
N ARG A 518 -4.58 33.87 15.29
CA ARG A 518 -5.87 34.31 15.85
C ARG A 518 -6.95 33.22 15.78
N ARG A 519 -6.99 32.44 14.69
CA ARG A 519 -7.94 31.32 14.51
C ARG A 519 -7.63 30.14 15.44
N LYS A 520 -6.39 29.98 15.89
CA LYS A 520 -5.97 28.97 16.88
C LYS A 520 -6.44 29.30 18.30
N ILE A 521 -6.63 30.57 18.64
CA ILE A 521 -6.99 30.99 20.00
C ILE A 521 -8.34 30.38 20.40
N GLY A 522 -8.33 29.58 21.48
CA GLY A 522 -9.51 28.93 22.02
C GLY A 522 -9.94 27.66 21.27
N TRP A 523 -9.17 27.22 20.27
CA TRP A 523 -9.41 25.96 19.58
C TRP A 523 -9.28 24.77 20.52
N LYS A 524 -10.18 23.82 20.36
CA LYS A 524 -10.13 22.51 21.00
C LYS A 524 -10.41 21.45 19.94
N PRO A 525 -9.76 20.28 20.03
CA PRO A 525 -10.07 19.19 19.13
C PRO A 525 -11.54 18.80 19.25
N ASN A 526 -12.15 18.44 18.12
CA ASN A 526 -13.51 17.94 18.08
C ASN A 526 -13.63 16.66 18.93
N GLU A 527 -14.82 16.40 19.48
CA GLU A 527 -15.03 15.11 20.13
C GLU A 527 -14.82 13.97 19.12
N PRO A 528 -14.09 12.90 19.49
CA PRO A 528 -13.89 11.76 18.61
C PRO A 528 -15.22 11.15 18.16
N ARG A 529 -15.38 10.98 16.85
CA ARG A 529 -16.58 10.38 16.23
C ARG A 529 -16.84 8.96 16.73
N ILE A 530 -15.79 8.23 17.09
CA ILE A 530 -15.85 6.87 17.61
C ILE A 530 -15.30 6.84 19.04
N LYS A 531 -16.15 6.48 20.00
CA LYS A 531 -15.85 6.58 21.45
C LYS A 531 -15.56 5.24 22.14
N THR A 532 -15.64 4.12 21.41
CA THR A 532 -15.49 2.75 21.93
C THR A 532 -14.73 1.85 20.94
N GLY A 533 -14.33 0.66 21.39
CA GLY A 533 -13.72 -0.36 20.53
C GLY A 533 -12.29 -0.06 20.07
N TYR A 534 -11.88 -0.73 19.01
CA TYR A 534 -10.50 -0.69 18.51
C TYR A 534 -10.09 0.70 18.01
N LEU A 535 -10.93 1.38 17.22
CA LEU A 535 -10.59 2.68 16.65
C LEU A 535 -10.38 3.78 17.70
N LYS A 536 -11.03 3.67 18.87
CA LYS A 536 -10.74 4.55 20.02
C LYS A 536 -9.35 4.34 20.60
N ARG A 537 -8.84 3.10 20.60
CA ARG A 537 -7.46 2.80 21.03
C ARG A 537 -6.47 3.29 19.99
N TYR A 538 -6.74 2.97 18.72
CA TYR A 538 -5.94 3.43 17.58
C TYR A 538 -5.78 4.96 17.58
N SER A 539 -6.87 5.72 17.66
CA SER A 539 -6.82 7.19 17.61
C SER A 539 -6.05 7.84 18.76
N LYS A 540 -5.74 7.11 19.83
CA LYS A 540 -4.95 7.63 20.95
C LYS A 540 -3.45 7.41 20.79
N MET A 541 -3.06 6.37 20.07
CA MET A 541 -1.67 5.89 20.00
C MET A 541 -1.05 6.08 18.62
N VAL A 542 -1.87 6.28 17.58
CA VAL A 542 -1.37 6.42 16.21
C VAL A 542 -0.56 7.72 16.03
N SER A 543 0.56 7.60 15.33
CA SER A 543 1.43 8.70 14.93
C SER A 543 0.93 9.45 13.69
N SER A 544 1.65 10.49 13.28
CA SER A 544 1.35 11.26 12.07
C SER A 544 1.45 10.38 10.81
N ALA A 545 0.67 10.72 9.77
CA ALA A 545 0.77 10.08 8.46
C ALA A 545 2.20 10.15 7.88
N MET A 546 2.90 11.27 8.09
CA MET A 546 4.28 11.46 7.64
C MET A 546 5.31 10.59 8.39
N GLN A 547 4.90 9.95 9.49
CA GLN A 547 5.68 8.97 10.24
C GLN A 547 5.19 7.53 9.98
N GLY A 548 4.34 7.33 8.97
CA GLY A 548 3.78 6.03 8.60
C GLY A 548 2.50 5.64 9.35
N ALA A 549 1.95 6.53 10.18
CA ALA A 549 0.79 6.27 11.05
C ALA A 549 0.93 4.95 11.85
N VAL A 550 2.11 4.71 12.39
CA VAL A 550 2.39 3.57 13.28
C VAL A 550 1.75 3.80 14.64
N MET A 551 1.38 2.73 15.34
CA MET A 551 1.05 2.82 16.77
C MET A 551 2.34 3.05 17.56
N LEU A 552 2.38 4.14 18.34
CA LEU A 552 3.51 4.42 19.21
C LEU A 552 3.47 3.49 20.44
N ASP A 553 4.65 3.05 20.87
CA ASP A 553 4.81 2.14 22.02
C ASP A 553 4.68 2.86 23.39
N ASP A 554 4.76 4.21 23.40
CA ASP A 554 4.71 5.05 24.61
C ASP A 554 3.77 6.27 24.47
#